data_AF-A0ABD5SBU6-F1
#
_entry.id   AF-A0ABD5SBU6-F1
#
_cell.length_a   1.000
_cell.length_b   1.000
_cell.length_c   1.000
_cell.angle_alpha   90.00
_cell.angle_beta   90.00
_cell.angle_gamma   90.00
#
_symmetry.space_group_name_H-M   'P 1'
#
loop_
_entity.id
_entity.type
_entity.pdbx_description
1 polymer ?
#
loop_
_entity_poly.entity_id
_entity_poly.type
_entity_poly.pdbx_seq_one_letter_code
_entity_poly.pdbx_strand_id
1 'polypeptide(L)'
;GAADTVVVPLEDGDRAEALAAAGKTEIVIDLNPGSRGPRTAAIPIIDNVIRAVPNVTAHARDLAGASSSELRRVVDEFDADEALTAAEAAIREGSFDGDGDVA
;
A
#
# COMPACT_ATOMS: atom_id res chain seq x y z
N GLY A 1 -17.82 -6.70 9.18
CA GLY A 1 -17.31 -8.07 9.00
C GLY A 1 -16.30 -8.41 10.08
N ALA A 2 -15.85 -9.67 10.16
CA ALA A 2 -14.90 -10.13 11.19
C ALA A 2 -13.42 -9.84 10.87
N ALA A 3 -13.11 -9.31 9.68
CA ALA A 3 -11.75 -8.95 9.29
C ALA A 3 -11.16 -7.89 10.23
N ASP A 4 -9.88 -7.99 10.53
CA ASP A 4 -9.04 -7.01 11.24
C ASP A 4 -8.31 -6.08 10.26
N THR A 5 -7.85 -6.63 9.14
CA THR A 5 -7.21 -5.92 8.03
C THR A 5 -7.99 -6.09 6.73
N VAL A 6 -8.07 -5.04 5.90
CA VAL A 6 -8.80 -5.04 4.63
C VAL A 6 -7.97 -4.41 3.52
N VAL A 7 -7.81 -5.11 2.39
CA VAL A 7 -7.24 -4.55 1.16
C VAL A 7 -8.34 -3.96 0.30
N VAL A 8 -8.13 -2.74 -0.16
CA VAL A 8 -9.14 -1.91 -0.82
C VAL A 8 -8.52 -1.26 -2.07
N PRO A 9 -8.75 -1.83 -3.27
CA PRO A 9 -8.24 -1.24 -4.51
C PRO A 9 -9.18 -0.18 -5.10
N LEU A 10 -8.62 0.93 -5.60
CA LEU A 10 -9.26 1.96 -6.44
C LEU A 10 -10.62 2.41 -5.88
N GLU A 11 -10.61 2.99 -4.67
CA GLU A 11 -11.85 3.25 -3.94
C GLU A 11 -12.07 4.73 -3.60
N ASP A 12 -13.35 5.10 -3.49
CA ASP A 12 -13.76 6.39 -2.96
C ASP A 12 -13.35 6.51 -1.48
N GLY A 13 -12.64 7.59 -1.13
CA GLY A 13 -12.05 7.78 0.21
C GLY A 13 -13.01 7.64 1.40
N ASP A 14 -14.32 7.77 1.18
CA ASP A 14 -15.36 7.61 2.23
C ASP A 14 -15.32 6.23 2.88
N ARG A 15 -14.97 5.18 2.12
CA ARG A 15 -14.95 3.82 2.67
C ARG A 15 -13.63 3.50 3.40
N ALA A 16 -12.51 4.06 2.96
CA ALA A 16 -11.26 4.00 3.74
C ALA A 16 -11.47 4.64 5.12
N GLU A 17 -12.08 5.83 5.16
CA GLU A 17 -12.44 6.51 6.41
C GLU A 17 -13.41 5.69 7.27
N ALA A 18 -14.41 5.03 6.65
CA ALA A 18 -15.36 4.19 7.38
C ALA A 18 -14.70 2.93 7.98
N LEU A 19 -13.72 2.33 7.30
CA LEU A 19 -12.95 1.19 7.80
C LEU A 19 -12.04 1.59 8.95
N ALA A 20 -11.34 2.72 8.83
CA ALA A 20 -10.53 3.28 9.90
C ALA A 20 -11.40 3.61 11.13
N ALA A 21 -12.56 4.24 10.94
CA ALA A 21 -13.52 4.52 12.01
C ALA A 21 -14.08 3.24 12.67
N ALA A 22 -14.10 2.12 11.94
CA ALA A 22 -14.45 0.80 12.47
C ALA A 22 -13.26 0.07 13.14
N GLY A 23 -12.12 0.74 13.31
CA GLY A 23 -10.91 0.19 13.93
C GLY A 23 -10.26 -0.92 13.10
N LYS A 24 -10.39 -0.85 11.77
CA LYS A 24 -9.74 -1.77 10.84
C LYS A 24 -8.43 -1.16 10.36
N THR A 25 -7.49 -2.02 10.01
CA THR A 25 -6.30 -1.62 9.25
C THR A 25 -6.62 -1.73 7.77
N GLU A 26 -6.58 -0.63 7.06
CA GLU A 26 -6.81 -0.59 5.61
C GLU A 26 -5.51 -0.49 4.82
N ILE A 27 -5.44 -1.31 3.76
CA ILE A 27 -4.42 -1.22 2.73
C ILE A 27 -5.11 -0.68 1.49
N VAL A 28 -4.76 0.54 1.07
CA VAL A 28 -5.38 1.19 -0.09
C VAL A 28 -4.44 1.13 -1.28
N ILE A 29 -4.93 0.66 -2.43
CA ILE A 29 -4.20 0.70 -3.71
C ILE A 29 -4.82 1.80 -4.58
N ASP A 30 -4.07 2.84 -4.88
CA ASP A 30 -4.49 3.95 -5.74
C ASP A 30 -3.32 4.43 -6.60
N LEU A 31 -3.59 5.04 -7.74
CA LEU A 31 -2.58 5.68 -8.57
C LEU A 31 -2.23 7.09 -8.08
N ASN A 32 -3.16 7.76 -7.40
CA ASN A 32 -3.02 9.16 -7.05
C ASN A 32 -2.71 9.33 -5.56
N PRO A 33 -1.47 9.68 -5.17
CA PRO A 33 -1.13 9.92 -3.76
C PRO A 33 -1.87 11.14 -3.17
N GLY A 34 -2.38 12.04 -4.01
CA GLY A 34 -3.13 13.21 -3.58
C GLY A 34 -4.62 12.95 -3.32
N SER A 35 -5.12 11.74 -3.59
CA SER A 35 -6.53 11.39 -3.36
C SER A 35 -6.82 11.14 -1.87
N ARG A 36 -8.10 11.12 -1.49
CA ARG A 36 -8.49 11.00 -0.07
C ARG A 36 -8.14 9.63 0.52
N GLY A 37 -8.29 8.55 -0.25
CA GLY A 37 -8.05 7.18 0.23
C GLY A 37 -6.64 6.94 0.75
N PRO A 38 -5.59 7.12 -0.07
CA PRO A 38 -4.20 6.92 0.36
C PRO A 38 -3.78 7.83 1.51
N ARG A 39 -4.29 9.07 1.56
CA ARG A 39 -3.97 10.04 2.63
C ARG A 39 -4.54 9.66 4.00
N THR A 40 -5.55 8.81 4.04
CA THR A 40 -6.16 8.34 5.30
C THR A 40 -5.87 6.87 5.58
N ALA A 41 -5.24 6.17 4.65
CA ALA A 41 -4.95 4.75 4.76
C ALA A 41 -3.78 4.48 5.70
N ALA A 42 -3.92 3.44 6.53
CA ALA A 42 -2.82 2.90 7.32
C ALA A 42 -1.65 2.41 6.43
N ILE A 43 -1.95 1.84 5.26
CA ILE A 43 -0.94 1.33 4.32
C ILE A 43 -1.31 1.75 2.88
N PRO A 44 -0.80 2.90 2.39
CA PRO A 44 -1.02 3.34 1.03
C PRO A 44 -0.04 2.66 0.05
N ILE A 45 -0.57 2.07 -1.02
CA ILE A 45 0.18 1.54 -2.15
C ILE A 45 -0.11 2.43 -3.36
N ILE A 46 0.87 3.24 -3.76
CA ILE A 46 0.74 4.16 -4.89
C ILE A 46 1.19 3.49 -6.18
N ASP A 47 0.33 2.64 -6.74
CA ASP A 47 0.62 1.90 -7.97
C ASP A 47 -0.66 1.45 -8.69
N ASN A 48 -0.52 1.04 -9.94
CA ASN A 48 -1.59 0.43 -10.69
C ASN A 48 -1.95 -0.92 -10.07
N VAL A 49 -3.24 -1.17 -9.82
CA VAL A 49 -3.73 -2.44 -9.24
C VAL A 49 -3.24 -3.68 -9.98
N ILE A 50 -3.07 -3.61 -11.31
CA ILE A 50 -2.58 -4.71 -12.15
C ILE A 50 -1.12 -5.06 -11.84
N ARG A 51 -0.30 -4.09 -11.40
CA ARG A 51 1.10 -4.32 -10.96
C ARG A 51 1.18 -4.60 -9.47
N ALA A 52 0.43 -3.83 -8.67
CA ALA A 52 0.43 -3.90 -7.22
C ALA A 52 0.04 -5.30 -6.71
N VAL A 53 -1.07 -5.88 -7.19
CA VAL A 53 -1.58 -7.16 -6.67
C VAL A 53 -0.60 -8.32 -6.91
N PRO A 54 -0.03 -8.51 -8.12
CA PRO A 54 1.02 -9.50 -8.33
C PRO A 54 2.27 -9.24 -7.48
N ASN A 55 2.70 -7.98 -7.34
CA ASN A 55 3.91 -7.65 -6.57
C ASN A 55 3.73 -7.95 -5.07
N VAL A 56 2.60 -7.52 -4.48
CA VAL A 56 2.23 -7.87 -3.10
C VAL A 56 2.17 -9.38 -2.91
N THR A 57 1.63 -10.12 -3.89
CA THR A 57 1.56 -11.58 -3.85
C THR A 57 2.95 -12.22 -3.89
N ALA A 58 3.89 -11.68 -4.68
CA ALA A 58 5.27 -12.14 -4.73
C ALA A 58 5.97 -11.92 -3.38
N HIS A 59 5.92 -10.70 -2.84
CA HIS A 59 6.48 -10.38 -1.53
C HIS A 59 5.87 -11.23 -0.41
N ALA A 60 4.56 -11.49 -0.43
CA ALA A 60 3.92 -12.36 0.56
C ALA A 60 4.45 -13.80 0.50
N ARG A 61 4.79 -14.31 -0.69
CA ARG A 61 5.41 -15.64 -0.85
C ARG A 61 6.85 -15.66 -0.37
N ASP A 62 7.63 -14.62 -0.69
CA ASP A 62 9.03 -14.50 -0.25
C ASP A 62 9.13 -14.40 1.28
N LEU A 63 8.19 -13.71 1.91
CA LEU A 63 8.10 -13.53 3.35
C LEU A 63 7.41 -14.70 4.08
N ALA A 64 6.84 -15.68 3.37
CA ALA A 64 6.10 -16.78 4.00
C ALA A 64 6.97 -17.63 4.95
N GLY A 65 8.28 -17.67 4.71
CA GLY A 65 9.25 -18.37 5.55
C GLY A 65 9.93 -17.51 6.63
N ALA A 66 9.63 -16.21 6.69
CA ALA A 66 10.26 -15.30 7.63
C ALA A 66 9.79 -15.54 9.08
N SER A 67 10.65 -15.24 10.05
CA SER A 67 10.29 -15.34 11.46
C SER A 67 9.25 -14.28 11.84
N SER A 68 8.43 -14.58 12.85
CA SER A 68 7.43 -13.61 13.32
C SER A 68 8.04 -12.32 13.89
N SER A 69 9.32 -12.31 14.28
CA SER A 69 10.04 -11.09 14.67
C SER A 69 10.51 -10.27 13.48
N GLU A 70 10.88 -10.91 12.37
CA GLU A 70 11.18 -10.22 11.12
C GLU A 70 9.91 -9.58 10.54
N LEU A 71 8.81 -10.35 10.48
CA LEU A 71 7.53 -9.83 9.99
C LEU A 71 7.03 -8.65 10.83
N ARG A 72 7.13 -8.74 12.17
CA ARG A 72 6.77 -7.61 13.06
C ARG A 72 7.65 -6.39 12.81
N ARG A 73 8.96 -6.58 12.65
CA ARG A 73 9.88 -5.48 12.36
C ARG A 73 9.48 -4.74 11.09
N VAL A 74 9.15 -5.47 10.01
CA VAL A 74 8.68 -4.86 8.75
C VAL A 74 7.43 -4.01 8.95
N VAL A 75 6.49 -4.48 9.78
CA VAL A 75 5.27 -3.73 10.10
C VAL A 75 5.57 -2.52 10.99
N ASP A 76 6.39 -2.68 12.03
CA ASP A 76 6.70 -1.65 13.02
C ASP A 76 7.57 -0.52 12.45
N GLU A 77 8.39 -0.80 11.43
CA GLU A 77 9.27 0.17 10.75
C GLU A 77 8.58 0.88 9.57
N PHE A 78 7.37 0.46 9.16
CA PHE A 78 6.67 1.07 8.03
C PHE A 78 6.10 2.44 8.41
N ASP A 79 6.42 3.46 7.61
CA ASP A 79 5.89 4.83 7.73
C ASP A 79 5.05 5.18 6.49
N ALA A 80 3.74 5.35 6.69
CA ALA A 80 2.81 5.67 5.63
C ALA A 80 3.01 7.08 5.04
N ASP A 81 3.39 8.05 5.87
CA ASP A 81 3.64 9.43 5.45
C ASP A 81 4.92 9.51 4.62
N GLU A 82 5.96 8.75 5.00
CA GLU A 82 7.18 8.60 4.21
C GLU A 82 6.88 7.96 2.85
N ALA A 83 6.10 6.88 2.81
CA ALA A 83 5.71 6.22 1.57
C ALA A 83 4.92 7.14 0.61
N LEU A 84 3.96 7.90 1.13
CA LEU A 84 3.22 8.89 0.35
C LEU A 84 4.12 10.01 -0.17
N THR A 85 4.99 10.55 0.68
CA THR A 85 5.94 11.61 0.31
C THR A 85 6.89 11.15 -0.79
N ALA A 86 7.41 9.92 -0.68
CA ALA A 86 8.26 9.31 -1.69
C ALA A 86 7.53 9.15 -3.02
N ALA A 87 6.26 8.70 -3.01
CA ALA A 87 5.45 8.59 -4.21
C ALA A 87 5.18 9.95 -4.87
N GLU A 88 4.87 10.99 -4.09
CA GLU A 88 4.71 12.36 -4.60
C GLU A 88 6.02 12.91 -5.21
N ALA A 89 7.16 12.63 -4.57
CA ALA A 89 8.47 13.04 -5.06
C ALA A 89 8.81 12.37 -6.40
N ALA A 90 8.62 11.05 -6.51
CA ALA A 90 8.87 10.30 -7.74
C ALA A 90 8.05 10.85 -8.93
N ILE A 91 6.78 11.20 -8.69
CA ILE A 91 5.92 11.82 -9.71
C ILE A 91 6.44 13.20 -10.11
N ARG A 92 6.90 14.01 -9.15
CA ARG A 92 7.39 15.37 -9.40
C ARG A 92 8.73 15.39 -10.14
N GLU A 93 9.59 14.42 -9.84
CA GLU A 93 10.93 14.28 -10.43
C GLU A 93 10.89 13.56 -11.79
N GLY A 94 9.76 12.92 -12.12
CA GLY A 94 9.61 12.14 -13.35
C GLY A 94 10.47 10.88 -13.37
N SER A 95 10.97 10.46 -12.22
CA SER A 95 11.74 9.23 -12.01
C SER A 95 10.79 8.03 -11.96
N PHE A 96 10.24 7.70 -13.12
CA PHE A 96 9.62 6.40 -13.35
C PHE A 96 10.67 5.54 -14.03
N ASP A 97 11.69 5.10 -13.29
CA ASP A 97 12.64 4.12 -13.81
C ASP A 97 11.87 2.83 -14.08
N GLY A 98 11.46 2.70 -15.34
CA GLY A 98 10.78 1.53 -15.85
C GLY A 98 11.80 0.43 -16.06
N ASP A 99 12.06 -0.37 -15.03
CA ASP A 99 12.53 -1.75 -15.22
C ASP A 99 11.35 -2.57 -15.76
N GLY A 100 10.92 -2.21 -16.97
CA GLY A 100 10.15 -3.08 -17.85
C GLY A 100 11.10 -4.07 -18.50
N ASP A 101 11.65 -4.99 -17.72
CA ASP A 101 12.22 -6.22 -18.28
C ASP A 101 11.04 -7.10 -18.71
N VAL A 102 10.61 -6.90 -19.96
CA VAL A 102 9.75 -7.83 -20.67
C VAL A 102 10.65 -8.75 -21.50
N ALA A 103 10.94 -9.92 -20.93
CA ALA A 103 11.32 -11.11 -21.68
C ALA A 103 10.06 -11.77 -22.31
#